data_AF-A0A1A0TWG1-F1
#
_entry.id   AF-A0A1A0TWG1-F1
#
_cell.length_a   1.000
_cell.length_b   1.000
_cell.length_c   1.000
_cell.angle_alpha   90.00
_cell.angle_beta   90.00
_cell.angle_gamma   90.00
#
_symmetry.space_group_name_H-M   'P 1'
#
loop_
_entity.id
_entity.type
_entity.pdbx_description
1 polymer ?
#
loop_
_entity_poly.entity_id
_entity_poly.type
_entity_poly.pdbx_seq_one_letter_code
_entity_poly.pdbx_strand_id
1 'polypeptide(L)'
;MGFWQLWKHHPEPSDIVFWSFKLFTASTPVDDHLPVTLDIARFLAPLVAGFAGLSGLASLFRDRVQQMRIPLMSGHVVVCGLGDVGSAFLHHLREAGDRVVVIDSDAANPNMQLCHGWGVPVIVGDAQQERTLQAAGVRRASRLLALCPNDAVNTEIVAVASLLAGGRSGNVLTCLAQIGDPELCALLRIREAERADAASALDFFNTDEIGARLLLDEFPVDTGRDRPHILIAGLDALGAWVVYHAARDWYDHRSDDTAALVVTVVDNQADHRVQLLLGHYPALEQVCSFITLPAAVSNIHRLRAYHADAGAPPLARAYVTADNDEQSVELALQLRHELDAAVPLVVALARSRGVARLLDEAGSAGGPDIDVFPTLERTCTVELTRGGSYEAIAHAIHRRWCAEQLASGKPAPPWSELDESRKDSSRSQARHIGVKLRSIGCDLAPLRDWDASEFLFSTDEVETLAVAEHDRWMAERLADGWSSGEKDIENKRTPYLVPFSDLPDDVAEYDRVFVREIPALLASAGLQVIRIQQK
;
A
#
# COMPACT_ATOMS: atom_id res chain seq x y z
N MET A 1 -37.45 -43.47 -27.18
CA MET A 1 -37.94 -44.84 -27.45
C MET A 1 -36.90 -45.81 -26.93
N GLY A 2 -37.25 -46.63 -25.94
CA GLY A 2 -36.30 -47.32 -25.06
C GLY A 2 -35.68 -48.59 -25.65
N PHE A 3 -34.58 -49.01 -25.01
CA PHE A 3 -33.69 -50.17 -25.25
C PHE A 3 -34.37 -51.55 -25.45
N TRP A 4 -35.69 -51.62 -25.27
CA TRP A 4 -36.49 -52.85 -25.23
C TRP A 4 -36.73 -53.50 -26.61
N GLN A 5 -36.53 -52.78 -27.72
CA GLN A 5 -36.84 -53.30 -29.06
C GLN A 5 -35.74 -54.17 -29.68
N LEU A 6 -34.56 -54.28 -29.08
CA LEU A 6 -33.43 -55.02 -29.63
C LEU A 6 -33.36 -56.50 -29.19
N TRP A 7 -34.18 -56.92 -28.23
CA TRP A 7 -34.07 -58.26 -27.64
C TRP A 7 -35.28 -59.13 -27.99
N LYS A 8 -35.05 -60.28 -28.64
CA LYS A 8 -36.09 -61.26 -28.98
C LYS A 8 -36.61 -62.05 -27.76
N HIS A 9 -35.97 -61.94 -26.59
CA HIS A 9 -36.41 -62.51 -25.31
C HIS A 9 -36.23 -61.51 -24.16
N HIS A 10 -37.07 -61.58 -23.12
CA HIS A 10 -37.04 -60.68 -21.95
C HIS A 10 -35.68 -60.79 -21.23
N PRO A 11 -34.80 -59.76 -21.30
CA PRO A 11 -33.53 -59.78 -20.60
C PRO A 11 -33.77 -59.70 -19.10
N GLU A 12 -32.97 -60.40 -18.29
CA GLU A 12 -32.93 -60.09 -16.86
C GLU A 12 -32.31 -58.69 -16.63
N PRO A 13 -32.69 -57.95 -15.57
CA PRO A 13 -32.13 -56.63 -15.28
C PRO A 13 -30.60 -56.61 -15.18
N SER A 14 -30.01 -57.71 -14.71
CA SER A 14 -28.56 -57.96 -14.64
C SER A 14 -27.92 -57.99 -16.04
N ASP A 15 -28.58 -58.61 -17.03
CA ASP A 15 -28.09 -58.67 -18.40
C ASP A 15 -28.09 -57.28 -19.06
N ILE A 16 -29.12 -56.46 -18.80
CA ILE A 16 -29.18 -55.09 -19.31
C ILE A 16 -28.01 -54.27 -18.78
N VAL A 17 -27.70 -54.40 -17.48
CA VAL A 17 -26.56 -53.71 -16.85
C VAL A 17 -25.24 -54.23 -17.41
N PHE A 18 -25.09 -55.54 -17.55
CA PHE A 18 -23.89 -56.18 -18.09
C PHE A 18 -23.59 -55.77 -19.54
N TRP A 19 -24.58 -55.81 -20.42
CA TRP A 19 -24.44 -55.41 -21.82
C TRP A 19 -24.28 -53.91 -22.00
N SER A 20 -24.92 -53.11 -21.14
CA SER A 20 -24.68 -51.67 -21.09
C SER A 20 -23.23 -51.35 -20.74
N PHE A 21 -22.63 -52.08 -19.79
CA PHE A 21 -21.22 -51.90 -19.41
C PHE A 21 -20.25 -52.39 -20.50
N LYS A 22 -20.58 -53.50 -21.18
CA LYS A 22 -19.77 -54.10 -22.26
C LYS A 22 -19.68 -53.23 -23.51
N LEU A 23 -20.68 -52.36 -23.75
CA LEU A 23 -20.66 -51.35 -24.80
C LEU A 23 -19.55 -50.30 -24.61
N PHE A 24 -19.12 -50.05 -23.37
CA PHE A 24 -18.04 -49.10 -23.06
C PHE A 24 -16.64 -49.69 -23.20
N THR A 25 -16.49 -51.02 -23.12
CA THR A 25 -15.17 -51.70 -23.16
C THR A 25 -14.73 -52.12 -24.56
N ALA A 26 -15.23 -51.42 -25.59
CA ALA A 26 -14.82 -51.53 -27.01
C ALA A 26 -14.81 -52.96 -27.60
N SER A 27 -15.57 -53.88 -27.01
CA SER A 27 -15.62 -55.28 -27.45
C SER A 27 -17.06 -55.79 -27.47
N THR A 28 -17.77 -55.44 -28.53
CA THR A 28 -19.03 -56.11 -28.90
C THR A 28 -19.02 -56.65 -30.32
N PRO A 29 -19.76 -57.75 -30.56
CA PRO A 29 -19.77 -58.46 -31.83
C PRO A 29 -20.57 -57.71 -32.90
N VAL A 30 -20.27 -58.06 -34.14
CA VAL A 30 -20.84 -57.62 -35.41
C VAL A 30 -22.37 -57.75 -35.44
N ASP A 31 -23.10 -56.65 -35.31
CA ASP A 31 -24.46 -56.48 -35.85
C ASP A 31 -24.55 -55.08 -36.47
N ASP A 32 -24.88 -55.02 -37.76
CA ASP A 32 -24.49 -53.94 -38.68
C ASP A 32 -25.35 -52.65 -38.62
N HIS A 33 -26.38 -52.55 -37.77
CA HIS A 33 -27.28 -51.39 -37.76
C HIS A 33 -27.65 -50.93 -36.35
N LEU A 34 -26.69 -50.31 -35.65
CA LEU A 34 -26.99 -49.50 -34.46
C LEU A 34 -27.66 -48.17 -34.87
N PRO A 35 -28.71 -47.72 -34.18
CA PRO A 35 -29.25 -46.38 -34.36
C PRO A 35 -28.16 -45.32 -34.18
N VAL A 36 -28.12 -44.29 -35.03
CA VAL A 36 -27.07 -43.24 -35.05
C VAL A 36 -26.85 -42.61 -33.67
N THR A 37 -27.89 -42.48 -32.85
CA THR A 37 -27.81 -41.95 -31.49
C THR A 37 -26.95 -42.82 -30.54
N LEU A 38 -27.01 -44.15 -30.67
CA LEU A 38 -26.23 -45.10 -29.88
C LEU A 38 -24.76 -45.11 -30.31
N ASP A 39 -24.48 -44.93 -31.60
CA ASP A 39 -23.12 -44.91 -32.12
C ASP A 39 -22.38 -43.62 -31.72
N ILE A 40 -23.07 -42.47 -31.74
CA ILE A 40 -22.54 -41.21 -31.20
C ILE A 40 -22.27 -41.34 -29.69
N ALA A 41 -23.22 -41.92 -28.93
CA ALA A 41 -23.05 -42.10 -27.48
C ALA A 41 -21.86 -42.99 -27.12
N ARG A 42 -21.57 -44.02 -27.94
CA ARG A 42 -20.43 -44.93 -27.76
C ARG A 42 -19.08 -44.21 -27.72
N PHE A 43 -18.92 -43.15 -28.52
CA PHE A 43 -17.68 -42.36 -28.54
C PHE A 43 -17.72 -41.16 -27.59
N LEU A 44 -18.89 -40.51 -27.47
CA LEU A 44 -19.01 -39.32 -26.64
C LEU A 44 -18.90 -39.65 -25.14
N ALA A 45 -19.44 -40.78 -24.71
CA ALA A 45 -19.53 -41.10 -23.28
C ALA A 45 -18.18 -41.46 -22.63
N PRO A 46 -17.28 -42.27 -23.23
CA PRO A 46 -15.91 -42.44 -22.73
C PRO A 46 -15.09 -41.14 -22.78
N LEU A 47 -15.36 -40.28 -23.77
CA LEU A 47 -14.66 -39.00 -23.92
C LEU A 47 -15.11 -38.01 -22.83
N VAL A 48 -16.40 -37.93 -22.53
CA VAL A 48 -16.94 -37.13 -21.42
C VAL A 48 -16.51 -37.70 -20.07
N ALA A 49 -16.56 -39.03 -19.87
CA ALA A 49 -16.11 -39.67 -18.64
C ALA A 49 -14.60 -39.52 -18.42
N GLY A 50 -13.80 -39.66 -19.49
CA GLY A 50 -12.37 -39.41 -19.49
C GLY A 50 -12.05 -37.95 -19.22
N PHE A 51 -12.75 -37.01 -19.85
CA PHE A 51 -12.61 -35.57 -19.61
C PHE A 51 -13.01 -35.20 -18.17
N ALA A 52 -14.09 -35.76 -17.64
CA ALA A 52 -14.52 -35.54 -16.25
C ALA A 52 -13.53 -36.13 -15.25
N GLY A 53 -13.01 -37.34 -15.51
CA GLY A 53 -11.97 -37.97 -14.70
C GLY A 53 -10.66 -37.20 -14.72
N LEU A 54 -10.24 -36.72 -15.89
CA LEU A 54 -9.02 -35.92 -16.06
C LEU A 54 -9.18 -34.52 -15.45
N SER A 55 -10.37 -33.92 -15.54
CA SER A 55 -10.70 -32.66 -14.86
C SER A 55 -10.74 -32.81 -13.34
N GLY A 56 -11.25 -33.94 -12.83
CA GLY A 56 -11.23 -34.27 -11.40
C GLY A 56 -9.83 -34.56 -10.87
N LEU A 57 -8.99 -35.27 -11.63
CA LEU A 57 -7.58 -35.44 -11.30
C LEU A 57 -6.82 -34.12 -11.34
N ALA A 58 -7.06 -33.28 -12.36
CA ALA A 58 -6.45 -31.97 -12.47
C ALA A 58 -6.89 -31.02 -11.35
N SER A 59 -8.11 -31.16 -10.80
CA SER A 59 -8.54 -30.37 -9.64
C SER A 59 -7.82 -30.79 -8.36
N LEU A 60 -7.55 -32.08 -8.17
CA LEU A 60 -6.80 -32.61 -7.02
C LEU A 60 -5.30 -32.28 -7.07
N PHE A 61 -4.75 -32.03 -8.27
CA PHE A 61 -3.35 -31.63 -8.47
C PHE A 61 -3.19 -30.16 -8.89
N ARG A 62 -4.25 -29.34 -8.74
CA ARG A 62 -4.26 -27.95 -9.22
C ARG A 62 -3.10 -27.14 -8.65
N ASP A 63 -2.77 -27.33 -7.38
CA ASP A 63 -1.71 -26.60 -6.68
C ASP A 63 -0.34 -26.97 -7.26
N ARG A 64 -0.10 -28.26 -7.52
CA ARG A 64 1.11 -28.73 -8.21
C ARG A 64 1.18 -28.21 -9.64
N VAL A 65 0.06 -28.15 -10.36
CA VAL A 65 0.00 -27.60 -11.73
C VAL A 65 0.33 -26.10 -11.74
N GLN A 66 -0.18 -25.34 -10.78
CA GLN A 66 0.13 -23.92 -10.66
C GLN A 66 1.59 -23.69 -10.27
N GLN A 67 2.15 -24.48 -9.35
CA GLN A 67 3.57 -24.43 -9.00
C GLN A 67 4.47 -24.77 -10.20
N MET A 68 4.07 -25.69 -11.08
CA MET A 68 4.80 -25.98 -12.33
C MET A 68 4.86 -24.79 -13.31
N ARG A 69 4.01 -23.77 -13.16
CA ARG A 69 4.06 -22.55 -13.99
C ARG A 69 5.11 -21.55 -13.51
N ILE A 70 5.46 -21.55 -12.22
CA ILE A 70 6.40 -20.59 -11.63
C ILE A 70 7.75 -20.60 -12.37
N PRO A 71 8.35 -21.76 -12.73
CA PRO A 71 9.56 -21.83 -13.55
C PRO A 71 9.47 -21.18 -14.94
N LEU A 72 8.28 -20.85 -15.45
CA LEU A 72 8.09 -20.17 -16.73
C LEU A 72 7.77 -18.67 -16.58
N MET A 73 7.56 -18.19 -15.35
CA MET A 73 7.23 -16.80 -15.05
C MET A 73 8.49 -15.92 -14.92
N SER A 74 8.41 -14.68 -15.41
CA SER A 74 9.43 -13.64 -15.28
C SER A 74 8.76 -12.29 -15.14
N GLY A 75 9.37 -11.32 -14.47
CA GLY A 75 8.78 -10.00 -14.23
C GLY A 75 7.50 -10.03 -13.38
N HIS A 76 7.25 -11.11 -12.65
CA HIS A 76 6.12 -11.26 -11.73
C HIS A 76 6.44 -10.66 -10.35
N VAL A 77 5.40 -10.43 -9.55
CA VAL A 77 5.47 -9.99 -8.15
C VAL A 77 5.40 -11.20 -7.23
N VAL A 78 6.29 -11.29 -6.26
CA VAL A 78 6.24 -12.29 -5.19
C VAL A 78 5.63 -11.64 -3.95
N VAL A 79 4.56 -12.20 -3.40
CA VAL A 79 3.91 -11.70 -2.17
C VAL A 79 4.13 -12.72 -1.06
N CYS A 80 4.86 -12.31 -0.01
CA CYS A 80 5.14 -13.12 1.16
C CYS A 80 4.20 -12.70 2.30
N GLY A 81 3.34 -13.62 2.75
CA GLY A 81 2.29 -13.36 3.71
C GLY A 81 0.94 -13.07 3.02
N LEU A 82 -0.05 -13.93 3.28
CA LEU A 82 -1.42 -13.82 2.79
C LEU A 82 -2.38 -13.46 3.93
N GLY A 83 -1.94 -12.55 4.81
CA GLY A 83 -2.79 -11.91 5.81
C GLY A 83 -3.71 -10.85 5.18
N ASP A 84 -4.26 -9.97 6.03
CA ASP A 84 -5.18 -8.91 5.58
C ASP A 84 -4.51 -7.99 4.54
N VAL A 85 -3.31 -7.48 4.85
CA VAL A 85 -2.51 -6.62 3.95
C VAL A 85 -2.14 -7.35 2.65
N GLY A 86 -1.64 -8.59 2.75
CA GLY A 86 -1.25 -9.40 1.60
C GLY A 86 -2.42 -9.69 0.65
N SER A 87 -3.60 -9.97 1.20
CA SER A 87 -4.81 -10.20 0.41
C SER A 87 -5.31 -8.91 -0.29
N ALA A 88 -5.17 -7.74 0.35
CA ALA A 88 -5.51 -6.45 -0.23
C ALA A 88 -4.58 -6.10 -1.42
N PHE A 89 -3.26 -6.25 -1.26
CA PHE A 89 -2.32 -6.08 -2.38
C PHE A 89 -2.58 -7.06 -3.52
N LEU A 90 -2.89 -8.32 -3.19
CA LEU A 90 -3.20 -9.33 -4.21
C LEU A 90 -4.40 -8.93 -5.09
N HIS A 91 -5.42 -8.29 -4.50
CA HIS A 91 -6.56 -7.78 -5.25
C HIS A 91 -6.15 -6.71 -6.26
N HIS A 92 -5.47 -5.65 -5.80
CA HIS A 92 -5.08 -4.51 -6.64
C HIS A 92 -4.04 -4.90 -7.71
N LEU A 93 -3.05 -5.73 -7.36
CA LEU A 93 -2.07 -6.24 -8.33
C LEU A 93 -2.74 -7.03 -9.45
N ARG A 94 -3.75 -7.86 -9.12
CA ARG A 94 -4.50 -8.61 -10.10
C ARG A 94 -5.36 -7.71 -11.00
N GLU A 95 -6.02 -6.70 -10.43
CA GLU A 95 -6.81 -5.72 -11.20
C GLU A 95 -5.93 -4.92 -12.18
N ALA A 96 -4.69 -4.61 -11.78
CA ALA A 96 -3.70 -4.00 -12.67
C ALA A 96 -3.10 -4.97 -13.71
N GLY A 97 -3.45 -6.26 -13.68
CA GLY A 97 -2.97 -7.27 -14.61
C GLY A 97 -1.57 -7.80 -14.30
N ASP A 98 -1.02 -7.52 -13.12
CA ASP A 98 0.28 -8.04 -12.71
C ASP A 98 0.21 -9.55 -12.46
N ARG A 99 1.28 -10.25 -12.87
CA ARG A 99 1.45 -11.68 -12.55
C ARG A 99 1.96 -11.80 -11.12
N VAL A 100 1.29 -12.59 -10.29
CA VAL A 100 1.62 -12.73 -8.86
C VAL A 100 1.91 -14.19 -8.50
N VAL A 101 2.86 -14.39 -7.58
CA VAL A 101 3.13 -15.66 -6.89
C VAL A 101 3.05 -15.37 -5.38
N VAL A 102 2.30 -16.18 -4.64
CA VAL A 102 2.12 -16.00 -3.19
C VAL A 102 2.94 -17.03 -2.42
N ILE A 103 3.52 -16.63 -1.30
CA ILE A 103 4.14 -17.50 -0.30
C ILE A 103 3.43 -17.27 1.02
N ASP A 104 2.93 -18.32 1.66
CA ASP A 104 2.40 -18.26 3.02
C ASP A 104 2.84 -19.51 3.81
N SER A 105 3.16 -19.34 5.09
CA SER A 105 3.58 -20.45 5.94
C SER A 105 2.41 -21.33 6.40
N ASP A 106 1.20 -20.77 6.46
CA ASP A 106 0.00 -21.45 6.94
C ASP A 106 -0.83 -22.00 5.78
N ALA A 107 -0.81 -23.34 5.64
CA ALA A 107 -1.62 -24.05 4.66
C ALA A 107 -3.14 -23.91 4.90
N ALA A 108 -3.56 -23.60 6.13
CA ALA A 108 -4.95 -23.49 6.54
C ALA A 108 -5.49 -22.05 6.45
N ASN A 109 -4.68 -21.10 5.98
CA ASN A 109 -5.08 -19.70 5.87
C ASN A 109 -6.37 -19.58 5.00
N PRO A 110 -7.43 -18.90 5.49
CA PRO A 110 -8.70 -18.80 4.77
C PRO A 110 -8.56 -18.13 3.40
N ASN A 111 -7.58 -17.23 3.23
CA ASN A 111 -7.31 -16.53 1.98
C ASN A 111 -6.68 -17.44 0.92
N MET A 112 -6.25 -18.66 1.26
CA MET A 112 -5.77 -19.63 0.28
C MET A 112 -6.83 -19.89 -0.79
N GLN A 113 -8.10 -20.04 -0.41
CA GLN A 113 -9.20 -20.30 -1.36
C GLN A 113 -9.35 -19.19 -2.41
N LEU A 114 -9.10 -17.94 -2.01
CA LEU A 114 -9.13 -16.78 -2.90
C LEU A 114 -8.03 -16.87 -3.99
N CYS A 115 -6.82 -17.30 -3.62
CA CYS A 115 -5.75 -17.57 -4.59
C CYS A 115 -6.11 -18.69 -5.57
N HIS A 116 -6.68 -19.79 -5.07
CA HIS A 116 -7.12 -20.91 -5.90
C HIS A 116 -8.22 -20.51 -6.90
N GLY A 117 -9.19 -19.70 -6.44
CA GLY A 117 -10.27 -19.17 -7.27
C GLY A 117 -9.77 -18.26 -8.40
N TRP A 118 -8.68 -17.52 -8.15
CA TRP A 118 -8.08 -16.61 -9.14
C TRP A 118 -6.98 -17.24 -9.99
N GLY A 119 -6.59 -18.48 -9.70
CA GLY A 119 -5.53 -19.18 -10.43
C GLY A 119 -4.12 -18.67 -10.14
N VAL A 120 -3.93 -18.01 -8.99
CA VAL A 120 -2.66 -17.48 -8.52
C VAL A 120 -1.84 -18.60 -7.88
N PRO A 121 -0.60 -18.90 -8.36
CA PRO A 121 0.24 -19.92 -7.76
C PRO A 121 0.60 -19.58 -6.30
N VAL A 122 0.42 -20.55 -5.41
CA VAL A 122 0.79 -20.43 -4.00
C VAL A 122 1.86 -21.46 -3.62
N ILE A 123 2.85 -21.02 -2.87
CA ILE A 123 3.85 -21.86 -2.22
C ILE A 123 3.57 -21.84 -0.72
N VAL A 124 3.26 -23.02 -0.17
CA VAL A 124 3.16 -23.19 1.28
C VAL A 124 4.56 -23.41 1.82
N GLY A 125 5.08 -22.47 2.60
CA GLY A 125 6.42 -22.53 3.15
C GLY A 125 6.85 -21.22 3.82
N ASP A 126 7.95 -21.30 4.56
CA ASP A 126 8.54 -20.16 5.24
C ASP A 126 9.33 -19.30 4.24
N ALA A 127 8.93 -18.03 4.11
CA ALA A 127 9.53 -17.06 3.20
C ALA A 127 10.92 -16.57 3.66
N GLN A 128 11.32 -16.79 4.93
CA GLN A 128 12.68 -16.50 5.41
C GLN A 128 13.71 -17.44 4.78
N GLN A 129 13.27 -18.61 4.29
CA GLN A 129 14.16 -19.61 3.72
C GLN A 129 14.48 -19.32 2.25
N GLU A 130 15.78 -19.33 1.95
CA GLU A 130 16.31 -19.14 0.59
C GLU A 130 15.63 -20.08 -0.43
N ARG A 131 15.41 -21.34 -0.07
CA ARG A 131 14.78 -22.35 -0.95
C ARG A 131 13.36 -21.97 -1.35
N THR A 132 12.58 -21.41 -0.43
CA THR A 132 11.18 -20.98 -0.69
C THR A 132 11.16 -19.80 -1.65
N LEU A 133 12.00 -18.80 -1.43
CA LEU A 133 12.16 -17.65 -2.32
C LEU A 133 12.67 -18.05 -3.71
N GLN A 134 13.60 -18.99 -3.79
CA GLN A 134 14.07 -19.56 -5.06
C GLN A 134 12.93 -20.28 -5.79
N ALA A 135 12.13 -21.07 -5.09
CA ALA A 135 10.98 -21.76 -5.66
C ALA A 135 9.92 -20.78 -6.19
N ALA A 136 9.73 -19.63 -5.53
CA ALA A 136 8.88 -18.54 -6.00
C ALA A 136 9.45 -17.78 -7.22
N GLY A 137 10.69 -18.07 -7.60
CA GLY A 137 11.34 -17.46 -8.75
C GLY A 137 11.80 -16.02 -8.51
N VAL A 138 12.18 -15.66 -7.27
CA VAL A 138 12.63 -14.31 -6.88
C VAL A 138 13.73 -13.75 -7.80
N ARG A 139 14.63 -14.61 -8.31
CA ARG A 139 15.68 -14.22 -9.28
C ARG A 139 15.17 -13.65 -10.61
N ARG A 140 13.92 -13.93 -10.97
CA ARG A 140 13.27 -13.45 -12.20
C ARG A 140 12.07 -12.55 -11.90
N ALA A 141 11.72 -12.40 -10.63
CA ALA A 141 10.68 -11.47 -10.21
C ALA A 141 11.13 -10.03 -10.48
N SER A 142 10.14 -9.17 -10.74
CA SER A 142 10.33 -7.73 -10.78
C SER A 142 10.26 -7.14 -9.37
N ARG A 143 9.39 -7.71 -8.52
CA ARG A 143 9.16 -7.21 -7.15
C ARG A 143 8.94 -8.33 -6.14
N LEU A 144 9.22 -8.04 -4.88
CA LEU A 144 8.86 -8.86 -3.73
C LEU A 144 8.20 -7.99 -2.65
N LEU A 145 7.07 -8.42 -2.09
CA LEU A 145 6.40 -7.78 -0.96
C LEU A 145 6.51 -8.69 0.27
N ALA A 146 7.06 -8.19 1.37
CA ALA A 146 7.11 -8.89 2.65
C ALA A 146 6.05 -8.30 3.60
N LEU A 147 4.96 -9.04 3.80
CA LEU A 147 3.70 -8.61 4.41
C LEU A 147 3.26 -9.57 5.52
N CYS A 148 4.22 -10.16 6.23
CA CYS A 148 3.97 -11.00 7.39
C CYS A 148 3.68 -10.12 8.62
N PRO A 149 2.97 -10.64 9.65
CA PRO A 149 2.61 -9.85 10.84
C PRO A 149 3.79 -9.40 11.72
N ASN A 150 5.03 -9.83 11.43
CA ASN A 150 6.19 -9.56 12.25
C ASN A 150 7.27 -8.81 11.45
N ASP A 151 7.65 -7.64 11.94
CA ASP A 151 8.65 -6.75 11.30
C ASP A 151 10.02 -7.43 11.13
N ALA A 152 10.45 -8.23 12.10
CA ALA A 152 11.72 -8.97 12.01
C ALA A 152 11.67 -10.03 10.90
N VAL A 153 10.53 -10.69 10.71
CA VAL A 153 10.33 -11.64 9.61
C VAL A 153 10.36 -10.90 8.27
N ASN A 154 9.69 -9.75 8.15
CA ASN A 154 9.67 -8.97 6.92
C ASN A 154 11.05 -8.46 6.53
N THR A 155 11.82 -7.96 7.50
CA THR A 155 13.20 -7.51 7.28
C THR A 155 14.14 -8.65 6.86
N GLU A 156 13.98 -9.85 7.43
CA GLU A 156 14.77 -11.02 7.02
C GLU A 156 14.43 -11.48 5.60
N ILE A 157 13.15 -11.54 5.25
CA ILE A 157 12.69 -11.92 3.90
C ILE A 157 13.35 -11.02 2.84
N VAL A 158 13.30 -9.70 3.02
CA VAL A 158 13.86 -8.77 2.03
C VAL A 158 15.38 -8.81 1.98
N ALA A 159 16.05 -9.06 3.12
CA ALA A 159 17.50 -9.26 3.17
C ALA A 159 17.93 -10.51 2.38
N VAL A 160 17.26 -11.65 2.60
CA VAL A 160 17.53 -12.90 1.87
C VAL A 160 17.21 -12.74 0.37
N ALA A 161 16.10 -12.08 0.03
CA ALA A 161 15.73 -11.80 -1.35
C ALA A 161 16.77 -10.94 -2.08
N SER A 162 17.30 -9.90 -1.42
CA SER A 162 18.34 -9.03 -1.97
C SER A 162 19.64 -9.79 -2.25
N LEU A 163 20.08 -10.62 -1.30
CA LEU A 163 21.25 -11.50 -1.50
C LEU A 163 21.06 -12.45 -2.68
N LEU A 164 19.87 -13.04 -2.82
CA LEU A 164 19.52 -13.93 -3.94
C LEU A 164 19.50 -13.24 -5.30
N ALA A 165 19.13 -11.96 -5.32
CA ALA A 165 19.09 -11.11 -6.50
C ALA A 165 20.48 -10.57 -6.89
N GLY A 166 21.49 -10.68 -6.01
CA GLY A 166 22.87 -10.31 -6.30
C GLY A 166 23.42 -10.99 -7.56
N GLY A 167 24.05 -10.20 -8.44
CA GLY A 167 24.65 -10.69 -9.69
C GLY A 167 23.69 -10.80 -10.89
N ARG A 168 22.49 -10.19 -10.83
CA ARG A 168 21.60 -10.06 -11.99
C ARG A 168 22.17 -9.05 -13.00
N SER A 169 22.18 -9.44 -14.29
CA SER A 169 22.54 -8.57 -15.42
C SER A 169 21.32 -7.82 -16.02
N GLY A 170 20.15 -7.93 -15.39
CA GLY A 170 18.87 -7.35 -15.88
C GLY A 170 18.17 -6.50 -14.81
N ASN A 171 16.86 -6.31 -14.93
CA ASN A 171 16.07 -5.46 -14.02
C ASN A 171 16.30 -5.82 -12.54
N VAL A 172 16.52 -4.78 -11.74
CA VAL A 172 16.71 -4.81 -10.28
C VAL A 172 15.45 -5.39 -9.62
N LEU A 173 15.63 -6.20 -8.58
CA LEU A 173 14.51 -6.69 -7.77
C LEU A 173 14.12 -5.63 -6.76
N THR A 174 12.90 -5.08 -6.87
CA THR A 174 12.35 -4.18 -5.86
C THR A 174 11.68 -4.96 -4.74
N CYS A 175 12.22 -4.90 -3.54
CA CYS A 175 11.62 -5.48 -2.34
C CYS A 175 10.98 -4.38 -1.50
N LEU A 176 9.74 -4.60 -1.08
CA LEU A 176 9.00 -3.72 -0.19
C LEU A 176 8.57 -4.50 1.05
N ALA A 177 8.98 -4.06 2.25
CA ALA A 177 8.62 -4.69 3.52
C ALA A 177 7.69 -3.80 4.34
N GLN A 178 6.63 -4.40 4.89
CA GLN A 178 5.80 -3.75 5.89
C GLN A 178 6.53 -3.75 7.25
N ILE A 179 6.60 -2.59 7.88
CA ILE A 179 7.14 -2.40 9.24
C ILE A 179 6.12 -1.61 10.05
N GLY A 180 5.59 -2.24 11.09
CA GLY A 180 4.63 -1.63 12.01
C GLY A 180 5.29 -0.66 12.99
N ASP A 181 6.50 -0.96 13.47
CA ASP A 181 7.24 -0.09 14.38
C ASP A 181 7.72 1.20 13.67
N PRO A 182 7.26 2.40 14.11
CA PRO A 182 7.61 3.67 13.48
C PRO A 182 9.11 3.98 13.46
N GLU A 183 9.80 3.76 14.58
CA GLU A 183 11.22 4.09 14.72
C GLU A 183 12.09 3.18 13.85
N LEU A 184 11.82 1.89 13.87
CA LEU A 184 12.48 0.91 13.03
C LEU A 184 12.24 1.21 11.55
N CYS A 185 11.01 1.53 11.16
CA CYS A 185 10.67 1.87 9.78
C CYS A 185 11.46 3.09 9.30
N ALA A 186 11.49 4.16 10.10
CA ALA A 186 12.26 5.37 9.78
C ALA A 186 13.77 5.07 9.66
N LEU A 187 14.35 4.34 10.60
CA LEU A 187 15.78 3.98 10.59
C LEU A 187 16.16 3.12 9.37
N LEU A 188 15.32 2.15 9.00
CA LEU A 188 15.55 1.29 7.84
C LEU A 188 15.45 2.09 6.52
N ARG A 189 14.46 2.99 6.41
CA ARG A 189 14.36 3.91 5.25
C ARG A 189 15.62 4.76 5.09
N ILE A 190 16.12 5.34 6.19
CA ILE A 190 17.36 6.15 6.17
C ILE A 190 18.56 5.32 5.71
N ARG A 191 18.72 4.11 6.27
CA ARG A 191 19.83 3.23 5.92
C ARG A 191 19.80 2.76 4.46
N GLU A 192 18.62 2.57 3.88
CA GLU A 192 18.52 2.25 2.45
C GLU A 192 18.73 3.49 1.56
N ALA A 193 18.28 4.67 2.01
CA ALA A 193 18.63 5.95 1.38
C ALA A 193 20.15 6.18 1.36
N GLU A 194 20.87 5.68 2.36
CA GLU A 194 22.33 5.71 2.46
C GLU A 194 23.01 4.81 1.44
N ARG A 195 22.45 3.62 1.19
CA ARG A 195 23.12 2.58 0.43
C ARG A 195 23.21 2.86 -1.05
N ALA A 196 22.23 3.58 -1.63
CA ALA A 196 22.18 4.17 -2.99
C ALA A 196 23.04 3.53 -4.11
N ASP A 197 23.24 2.22 -4.07
CA ASP A 197 23.64 1.41 -5.19
C ASP A 197 22.35 1.10 -5.94
N ALA A 198 22.32 1.38 -7.25
CA ALA A 198 21.21 1.06 -8.14
C ALA A 198 20.81 -0.45 -8.12
N ALA A 199 21.57 -1.31 -7.42
CA ALA A 199 21.33 -2.74 -7.28
C ALA A 199 20.43 -3.13 -6.09
N SER A 200 20.27 -2.28 -5.07
CA SER A 200 19.45 -2.60 -3.89
C SER A 200 18.17 -1.78 -3.89
N ALA A 201 17.10 -2.34 -4.46
CA ALA A 201 15.78 -1.73 -4.43
C ALA A 201 14.99 -2.22 -3.19
N LEU A 202 15.57 -2.07 -1.99
CA LEU A 202 14.89 -2.34 -0.72
C LEU A 202 14.14 -1.09 -0.27
N ASP A 203 12.90 -1.27 0.18
CA ASP A 203 12.10 -0.20 0.73
C ASP A 203 11.18 -0.70 1.85
N PHE A 204 10.77 0.20 2.74
CA PHE A 204 10.03 -0.12 3.96
C PHE A 204 8.86 0.83 4.13
N PHE A 205 7.67 0.30 4.40
CA PHE A 205 6.47 1.11 4.58
C PHE A 205 5.72 0.76 5.86
N ASN A 206 5.02 1.76 6.40
CA ASN A 206 4.11 1.59 7.52
C ASN A 206 2.68 1.88 7.02
N THR A 207 1.81 0.89 7.12
CA THR A 207 0.42 1.00 6.63
C THR A 207 -0.38 1.99 7.45
N ASP A 208 -0.13 2.10 8.76
CA ASP A 208 -0.84 3.00 9.66
C ASP A 208 -0.45 4.46 9.42
N GLU A 209 0.84 4.72 9.17
CA GLU A 209 1.34 6.05 8.77
C GLU A 209 0.69 6.53 7.47
N ILE A 210 0.70 5.69 6.43
CA ILE A 210 0.08 6.00 5.14
C ILE A 210 -1.43 6.14 5.29
N GLY A 211 -2.06 5.26 6.08
CA GLY A 211 -3.49 5.26 6.35
C GLY A 211 -3.95 6.54 7.03
N ALA A 212 -3.24 7.02 8.05
CA ALA A 212 -3.56 8.25 8.76
C ALA A 212 -3.50 9.48 7.85
N ARG A 213 -2.47 9.56 6.98
CA ARG A 213 -2.37 10.64 6.00
C ARG A 213 -3.53 10.63 5.02
N LEU A 214 -3.83 9.47 4.43
CA LEU A 214 -4.95 9.34 3.48
C LEU A 214 -6.31 9.62 4.14
N LEU A 215 -6.47 9.23 5.41
CA LEU A 215 -7.66 9.52 6.20
C LEU A 215 -7.83 11.04 6.41
N LEU A 216 -6.76 11.75 6.76
CA LEU A 216 -6.80 13.20 6.95
C LEU A 216 -6.92 13.97 5.63
N ASP A 217 -6.39 13.44 4.52
CA ASP A 217 -6.59 14.01 3.18
C ASP A 217 -8.08 13.94 2.75
N GLU A 218 -8.76 12.82 3.05
CA GLU A 218 -10.18 12.62 2.71
C GLU A 218 -11.12 13.30 3.73
N PHE A 219 -10.76 13.28 5.01
CA PHE A 219 -11.54 13.81 6.13
C PHE A 219 -10.68 14.78 6.96
N PRO A 220 -10.43 16.00 6.48
CA PRO A 220 -9.50 16.93 7.11
C PRO A 220 -10.00 17.47 8.45
N VAL A 221 -9.03 17.91 9.27
CA VAL A 221 -9.28 18.73 10.45
C VAL A 221 -9.56 20.17 10.00
N ASP A 222 -10.61 20.78 10.54
CA ASP A 222 -10.90 22.19 10.31
C ASP A 222 -9.90 23.07 11.08
N THR A 223 -8.74 23.32 10.46
CA THR A 223 -7.64 24.15 10.98
C THR A 223 -7.89 25.65 10.80
N GLY A 224 -9.03 26.06 10.22
CA GLY A 224 -9.40 27.48 10.10
C GLY A 224 -9.88 28.12 11.41
N ARG A 225 -9.97 27.36 12.50
CA ARG A 225 -10.39 27.82 13.83
C ARG A 225 -9.18 28.18 14.68
N ASP A 226 -9.31 29.20 15.52
CA ASP A 226 -8.24 29.62 16.45
C ASP A 226 -7.78 28.50 17.39
N ARG A 227 -8.67 27.56 17.73
CA ARG A 227 -8.39 26.40 18.60
C ARG A 227 -9.18 25.17 18.13
N PRO A 228 -8.66 24.41 17.14
CA PRO A 228 -9.34 23.22 16.67
C PRO A 228 -9.40 22.17 17.78
N HIS A 229 -10.51 21.41 17.80
CA HIS A 229 -10.71 20.32 18.75
C HIS A 229 -11.11 19.06 17.98
N ILE A 230 -10.33 18.00 18.10
CA ILE A 230 -10.60 16.69 17.52
C ILE A 230 -10.76 15.63 18.60
N LEU A 231 -11.49 14.56 18.29
CA LEU A 231 -11.65 13.40 19.15
C LEU A 231 -11.09 12.18 18.45
N ILE A 232 -10.25 11.42 19.17
CA ILE A 232 -9.68 10.15 18.74
C ILE A 232 -10.19 9.07 19.67
N ALA A 233 -10.98 8.15 19.13
CA ALA A 233 -11.54 7.04 19.86
C ALA A 233 -10.80 5.77 19.48
N GLY A 234 -10.09 5.20 20.45
CA GLY A 234 -9.02 4.22 20.24
C GLY A 234 -7.72 4.93 19.82
N LEU A 235 -6.72 4.92 20.70
CA LEU A 235 -5.39 5.45 20.38
C LEU A 235 -4.44 4.29 20.06
N ASP A 236 -4.72 3.57 18.98
CA ASP A 236 -3.89 2.51 18.42
C ASP A 236 -2.78 3.10 17.51
N ALA A 237 -2.09 2.26 16.73
CA ALA A 237 -1.03 2.72 15.83
C ALA A 237 -1.55 3.73 14.79
N LEU A 238 -2.71 3.48 14.19
CA LEU A 238 -3.35 4.38 13.24
C LEU A 238 -3.77 5.69 13.93
N GLY A 239 -4.46 5.61 15.07
CA GLY A 239 -4.90 6.77 15.84
C GLY A 239 -3.74 7.65 16.29
N ALA A 240 -2.61 7.06 16.68
CA ALA A 240 -1.38 7.77 17.01
C ALA A 240 -0.85 8.58 15.82
N TRP A 241 -0.82 7.98 14.62
CA TRP A 241 -0.43 8.68 13.39
C TRP A 241 -1.44 9.76 12.98
N VAL A 242 -2.74 9.56 13.22
CA VAL A 242 -3.77 10.60 12.98
C VAL A 242 -3.51 11.82 13.87
N VAL A 243 -3.24 11.62 15.17
CA VAL A 243 -2.87 12.72 16.07
C VAL A 243 -1.61 13.42 15.58
N TYR A 244 -0.57 12.65 15.24
CA TYR A 244 0.70 13.19 14.78
C TYR A 244 0.54 14.08 13.55
N HIS A 245 -0.13 13.58 12.49
CA HIS A 245 -0.31 14.33 11.26
C HIS A 245 -1.27 15.51 11.40
N ALA A 246 -2.35 15.37 12.19
CA ALA A 246 -3.25 16.48 12.47
C ALA A 246 -2.55 17.61 13.26
N ALA A 247 -1.72 17.23 14.24
CA ALA A 247 -0.93 18.19 15.00
C ALA A 247 0.13 18.87 14.12
N ARG A 248 0.75 18.12 13.20
CA ARG A 248 1.72 18.67 12.26
C ARG A 248 1.07 19.68 11.32
N ASP A 249 -0.07 19.33 10.73
CA ASP A 249 -0.84 20.23 9.87
C ASP A 249 -1.27 21.50 10.61
N TRP A 250 -1.68 21.37 11.88
CA TRP A 250 -1.97 22.52 12.72
C TRP A 250 -0.73 23.38 12.99
N TYR A 251 0.41 22.78 13.31
CA TYR A 251 1.67 23.49 13.53
C TYR A 251 2.10 24.29 12.29
N ASP A 252 1.94 23.72 11.09
CA ASP A 252 2.35 24.36 9.83
C ASP A 252 1.40 25.51 9.40
N HIS A 253 0.13 25.50 9.82
CA HIS A 253 -0.89 26.46 9.35
C HIS A 253 -1.42 27.42 10.43
N ARG A 254 -1.12 27.21 11.71
CA ARG A 254 -1.59 28.07 12.79
C ARG A 254 -1.04 29.49 12.64
N SER A 255 -1.90 30.48 12.89
CA SER A 255 -1.49 31.89 12.89
C SER A 255 -0.90 32.35 14.23
N ASP A 256 -1.14 31.60 15.31
CA ASP A 256 -0.68 31.88 16.67
C ASP A 256 0.04 30.64 17.22
N ASP A 257 1.34 30.79 17.50
CA ASP A 257 2.19 29.71 18.01
C ASP A 257 1.81 29.22 19.41
N THR A 258 1.02 30.01 20.15
CA THR A 258 0.52 29.65 21.47
C THR A 258 -0.77 28.84 21.43
N ALA A 259 -1.44 28.79 20.28
CA ALA A 259 -2.69 28.07 20.12
C ALA A 259 -2.45 26.57 19.93
N ALA A 260 -3.02 25.78 20.84
CA ALA A 260 -2.89 24.32 20.83
C ALA A 260 -4.06 23.64 20.11
N LEU A 261 -3.75 22.56 19.39
CA LEU A 261 -4.73 21.59 18.92
C LEU A 261 -5.26 20.82 20.15
N VAL A 262 -6.56 20.92 20.43
CA VAL A 262 -7.18 20.16 21.51
C VAL A 262 -7.49 18.75 20.99
N VAL A 263 -6.99 17.72 21.68
CA VAL A 263 -7.19 16.32 21.31
C VAL A 263 -7.86 15.58 22.46
N THR A 264 -9.12 15.20 22.28
CA THR A 264 -9.79 14.29 23.22
C THR A 264 -9.49 12.85 22.83
N VAL A 265 -8.90 12.08 23.74
CA VAL A 265 -8.58 10.66 23.55
C VAL A 265 -9.54 9.81 24.37
N VAL A 266 -10.35 9.01 23.69
CA VAL A 266 -11.27 8.05 24.30
C VAL A 266 -10.68 6.65 24.14
N ASP A 267 -10.05 6.13 25.19
CA ASP A 267 -9.40 4.83 25.17
C ASP A 267 -9.37 4.21 26.57
N ASN A 268 -9.51 2.88 26.70
CA ASN A 268 -9.46 2.20 28.00
C ASN A 268 -8.16 2.47 28.78
N GLN A 269 -7.07 2.78 28.07
CA GLN A 269 -5.78 3.18 28.64
C GLN A 269 -5.34 4.56 28.14
N ALA A 270 -6.27 5.52 27.99
CA ALA A 270 -6.01 6.83 27.41
C ALA A 270 -4.77 7.54 27.97
N ASP A 271 -4.64 7.68 29.30
CA ASP A 271 -3.49 8.34 29.92
C ASP A 271 -2.15 7.67 29.56
N HIS A 272 -2.11 6.33 29.64
CA HIS A 272 -0.90 5.57 29.33
C HIS A 272 -0.55 5.65 27.83
N ARG A 273 -1.53 5.55 26.94
CA ARG A 273 -1.30 5.64 25.49
C ARG A 273 -0.88 7.04 25.06
N VAL A 274 -1.43 8.10 25.65
CA VAL A 274 -0.96 9.47 25.42
C VAL A 274 0.47 9.64 25.92
N GLN A 275 0.83 9.13 27.09
CA GLN A 275 2.22 9.17 27.58
C GLN A 275 3.19 8.44 26.66
N LEU A 276 2.80 7.27 26.11
CA LEU A 276 3.61 6.59 25.09
C LEU A 276 3.74 7.42 23.82
N LEU A 277 2.66 8.03 23.33
CA LEU A 277 2.68 8.89 22.15
C LEU A 277 3.64 10.08 22.33
N LEU A 278 3.57 10.77 23.47
CA LEU A 278 4.45 11.89 23.80
C LEU A 278 5.91 11.45 23.95
N GLY A 279 6.15 10.25 24.47
CA GLY A 279 7.49 9.66 24.55
C GLY A 279 8.14 9.45 23.18
N HIS A 280 7.36 9.02 22.17
CA HIS A 280 7.84 8.85 20.80
C HIS A 280 7.95 10.20 20.05
N TYR A 281 7.01 11.12 20.30
CA TYR A 281 6.92 12.41 19.63
C TYR A 281 6.83 13.58 20.62
N PRO A 282 7.94 14.01 21.24
CA PRO A 282 7.94 15.05 22.27
C PRO A 282 7.41 16.41 21.79
N ALA A 283 7.52 16.72 20.49
CA ALA A 283 7.00 17.95 19.90
C ALA A 283 5.49 18.12 20.11
N LEU A 284 4.74 17.03 20.26
CA LEU A 284 3.30 17.08 20.53
C LEU A 284 2.96 17.76 21.85
N GLU A 285 3.86 17.78 22.84
CA GLU A 285 3.63 18.50 24.10
C GLU A 285 3.51 20.02 23.90
N GLN A 286 4.13 20.55 22.84
CA GLN A 286 4.15 21.98 22.55
C GLN A 286 2.98 22.41 21.66
N VAL A 287 2.39 21.47 20.92
CA VAL A 287 1.38 21.73 19.89
C VAL A 287 -0.01 21.27 20.32
N CYS A 288 -0.11 20.24 21.16
CA CYS A 288 -1.36 19.62 21.53
C CYS A 288 -1.72 19.83 23.01
N SER A 289 -3.02 19.95 23.27
CA SER A 289 -3.60 19.85 24.61
C SER A 289 -4.48 18.62 24.68
N PHE A 290 -4.07 17.62 25.46
CA PHE A 290 -4.78 16.35 25.56
C PHE A 290 -5.85 16.35 26.65
N ILE A 291 -7.03 15.80 26.32
CA ILE A 291 -8.10 15.48 27.26
C ILE A 291 -8.28 13.96 27.20
N THR A 292 -8.01 13.25 28.29
CA THR A 292 -8.08 11.79 28.33
C THR A 292 -9.39 11.31 28.96
N LEU A 293 -10.01 10.30 28.34
CA LEU A 293 -11.24 9.69 28.82
C LEU A 293 -11.15 8.16 28.70
N PRO A 294 -11.40 7.39 29.78
CA PRO A 294 -11.44 5.94 29.68
C PRO A 294 -12.64 5.48 28.83
N ALA A 295 -12.44 4.63 27.83
CA ALA A 295 -13.47 4.16 26.88
C ALA A 295 -14.54 3.21 27.44
N ALA A 296 -14.68 3.11 28.77
CA ALA A 296 -15.80 2.38 29.35
C ALA A 296 -17.13 3.05 28.97
N VAL A 297 -18.15 2.26 28.63
CA VAL A 297 -19.50 2.74 28.24
C VAL A 297 -20.06 3.78 29.22
N SER A 298 -19.82 3.60 30.53
CA SER A 298 -20.26 4.53 31.57
C SER A 298 -19.63 5.93 31.50
N ASN A 299 -18.48 6.06 30.83
CA ASN A 299 -17.73 7.31 30.71
C ASN A 299 -18.01 8.04 29.39
N ILE A 300 -18.32 7.31 28.32
CA ILE A 300 -18.68 7.91 27.02
C ILE A 300 -19.93 8.81 27.16
N HIS A 301 -20.93 8.39 27.95
CA HIS A 301 -22.09 9.22 28.31
C HIS A 301 -21.74 10.53 29.06
N ARG A 302 -20.53 10.64 29.61
CA ARG A 302 -20.06 11.83 30.34
C ARG A 302 -19.18 12.73 29.48
N LEU A 303 -18.95 12.41 28.20
CA LEU A 303 -18.07 13.16 27.30
C LEU A 303 -18.35 14.67 27.32
N ARG A 304 -19.63 15.07 27.26
CA ARG A 304 -20.04 16.48 27.32
C ARG A 304 -19.65 17.16 28.63
N ALA A 305 -19.74 16.45 29.76
CA ALA A 305 -19.35 16.97 31.06
C ALA A 305 -17.82 17.13 31.14
N TYR A 306 -17.05 16.16 30.65
CA TYR A 306 -15.59 16.27 30.59
C TYR A 306 -15.12 17.43 29.71
N HIS A 307 -15.74 17.62 28.54
CA HIS A 307 -15.46 18.77 27.69
C HIS A 307 -15.79 20.10 28.38
N ALA A 308 -16.90 20.18 29.11
CA ALA A 308 -17.27 21.38 29.86
C ALA A 308 -16.29 21.67 31.01
N ASP A 309 -15.91 20.65 31.79
CA ASP A 309 -14.98 20.77 32.91
C ASP A 309 -13.56 21.17 32.44
N ALA A 310 -13.13 20.68 31.29
CA ALA A 310 -11.85 21.02 30.67
C ALA A 310 -11.85 22.35 29.91
N GLY A 311 -13.02 22.99 29.74
CA GLY A 311 -13.15 24.21 28.91
C GLY A 311 -12.80 23.96 27.44
N ALA A 312 -13.14 22.78 26.92
CA ALA A 312 -12.80 22.37 25.57
C ALA A 312 -13.60 23.17 24.50
N PRO A 313 -13.00 23.49 23.34
CA PRO A 313 -13.72 24.10 22.23
C PRO A 313 -14.81 23.17 21.67
N PRO A 314 -15.73 23.67 20.84
CA PRO A 314 -16.64 22.81 20.08
C PRO A 314 -15.87 21.80 19.23
N LEU A 315 -16.26 20.54 19.33
CA LEU A 315 -15.63 19.45 18.60
C LEU A 315 -15.82 19.65 17.08
N ALA A 316 -14.71 19.61 16.34
CA ALA A 316 -14.70 19.78 14.89
C ALA A 316 -14.99 18.46 14.16
N ARG A 317 -14.39 17.35 14.60
CA ARG A 317 -14.56 16.01 14.02
C ARG A 317 -14.14 14.93 15.02
N ALA A 318 -14.74 13.75 14.89
CA ALA A 318 -14.34 12.54 15.61
C ALA A 318 -13.77 11.49 14.64
N TYR A 319 -12.68 10.86 15.02
CA TYR A 319 -12.06 9.73 14.34
C TYR A 319 -12.10 8.51 15.25
N VAL A 320 -12.51 7.38 14.70
CA VAL A 320 -12.58 6.11 15.43
C VAL A 320 -11.63 5.11 14.78
N THR A 321 -10.67 4.63 15.55
CA THR A 321 -9.70 3.60 15.17
C THR A 321 -9.68 2.50 16.23
N ALA A 322 -9.37 1.27 15.86
CA ALA A 322 -9.17 0.17 16.79
C ALA A 322 -8.38 -0.96 16.13
N ASP A 323 -7.83 -1.85 16.96
CA ASP A 323 -7.07 -3.03 16.52
C ASP A 323 -7.90 -4.00 15.66
N ASN A 324 -9.24 -3.94 15.75
CA ASN A 324 -10.14 -4.71 14.91
C ASN A 324 -11.43 -3.96 14.59
N ASP A 325 -12.00 -4.29 13.43
CA ASP A 325 -13.17 -3.61 12.87
C ASP A 325 -14.42 -3.71 13.76
N GLU A 326 -14.58 -4.79 14.52
CA GLU A 326 -15.73 -4.98 15.41
C GLU A 326 -15.74 -3.92 16.52
N GLN A 327 -14.58 -3.69 17.15
CA GLN A 327 -14.40 -2.66 18.16
C GLN A 327 -14.53 -1.25 17.59
N SER A 328 -13.97 -0.99 16.39
CA SER A 328 -14.13 0.30 15.73
C SER A 328 -15.60 0.66 15.52
N VAL A 329 -16.41 -0.30 15.07
CA VAL A 329 -17.83 -0.09 14.80
C VAL A 329 -18.63 0.07 16.09
N GLU A 330 -18.36 -0.75 17.11
CA GLU A 330 -18.98 -0.61 18.42
C GLU A 330 -18.74 0.78 19.01
N LEU A 331 -17.49 1.24 19.00
CA LEU A 331 -17.09 2.54 19.54
C LEU A 331 -17.69 3.70 18.73
N ALA A 332 -17.74 3.57 17.40
CA ALA A 332 -18.38 4.56 16.52
C ALA A 332 -19.87 4.72 16.80
N LEU A 333 -20.60 3.61 16.97
CA LEU A 333 -22.04 3.64 17.30
C LEU A 333 -22.29 4.24 18.70
N GLN A 334 -21.46 3.90 19.69
CA GLN A 334 -21.55 4.49 21.03
C GLN A 334 -21.31 6.01 21.00
N LEU A 335 -20.27 6.47 20.30
CA LEU A 335 -19.95 7.89 20.21
C LEU A 335 -21.00 8.68 19.44
N ARG A 336 -21.54 8.11 18.35
CA ARG A 336 -22.55 8.77 17.55
C ARG A 336 -23.82 9.10 18.35
N HIS A 337 -24.15 8.30 19.36
CA HIS A 337 -25.26 8.58 20.28
C HIS A 337 -25.00 9.79 21.19
N GLU A 338 -23.74 10.00 21.59
CA GLU A 338 -23.36 11.05 22.55
C GLU A 338 -22.99 12.39 21.87
N LEU A 339 -22.40 12.30 20.69
CA LEU A 339 -21.98 13.44 19.89
C LEU A 339 -23.19 14.15 19.26
N ASP A 340 -23.10 15.47 19.17
CA ASP A 340 -24.06 16.27 18.40
C ASP A 340 -24.08 15.81 16.94
N ALA A 341 -25.26 15.64 16.35
CA ALA A 341 -25.44 15.18 14.96
C ALA A 341 -24.64 16.02 13.94
N ALA A 342 -24.35 17.29 14.25
CA ALA A 342 -23.55 18.16 13.40
C ALA A 342 -22.04 17.85 13.42
N VAL A 343 -21.54 17.09 14.40
CA VAL A 343 -20.13 16.68 14.46
C VAL A 343 -19.93 15.50 13.50
N PRO A 344 -19.11 15.65 12.44
CA PRO A 344 -18.76 14.54 11.57
C PRO A 344 -17.98 13.47 12.34
N LEU A 345 -18.32 12.21 12.10
CA LEU A 345 -17.63 11.05 12.68
C LEU A 345 -17.19 10.13 11.54
N VAL A 346 -15.91 9.80 11.53
CA VAL A 346 -15.35 8.80 10.60
C VAL A 346 -14.81 7.61 11.37
N VAL A 347 -15.12 6.40 10.89
CA VAL A 347 -14.60 5.14 11.41
C VAL A 347 -13.63 4.51 10.41
N ALA A 348 -12.42 4.22 10.85
CA ALA A 348 -11.41 3.52 10.08
C ALA A 348 -11.59 2.01 10.25
N LEU A 349 -11.77 1.29 9.14
CA LEU A 349 -11.92 -0.16 9.10
C LEU A 349 -10.81 -0.76 8.24
N ALA A 350 -10.10 -1.75 8.79
CA ALA A 350 -9.12 -2.52 8.06
C ALA A 350 -9.79 -3.30 6.91
N ARG A 351 -10.97 -3.90 7.14
CA ARG A 351 -11.73 -4.66 6.15
C ARG A 351 -13.08 -3.98 5.87
N SER A 352 -13.25 -3.50 4.65
CA SER A 352 -14.51 -2.90 4.17
C SER A 352 -15.66 -3.92 4.03
N ARG A 353 -15.38 -5.23 3.98
CA ARG A 353 -16.37 -6.22 3.54
C ARG A 353 -17.24 -6.71 4.71
N GLY A 354 -18.51 -6.34 4.65
CA GLY A 354 -19.55 -6.83 5.55
C GLY A 354 -20.12 -5.72 6.43
N VAL A 355 -19.30 -5.19 7.35
CA VAL A 355 -19.77 -4.22 8.35
C VAL A 355 -19.91 -2.80 7.79
N ALA A 356 -19.02 -2.37 6.89
CA ALA A 356 -19.16 -1.07 6.22
C ALA A 356 -20.49 -0.96 5.46
N ARG A 357 -20.91 -2.04 4.77
CA ARG A 357 -22.22 -2.10 4.10
C ARG A 357 -23.39 -1.92 5.05
N LEU A 358 -23.30 -2.48 6.27
CA LEU A 358 -24.35 -2.33 7.27
C LEU A 358 -24.43 -0.89 7.77
N LEU A 359 -23.30 -0.18 7.88
CA LEU A 359 -23.26 1.24 8.21
C LEU A 359 -23.83 2.10 7.07
N ASP A 360 -23.46 1.82 5.81
CA ASP A 360 -24.00 2.52 4.63
C ASP A 360 -25.51 2.33 4.46
N GLU A 361 -25.99 1.09 4.65
CA GLU A 361 -27.41 0.75 4.61
C GLU A 361 -28.18 1.41 5.77
N ALA A 362 -27.58 1.45 6.96
CA ALA A 362 -28.16 2.16 8.10
C ALA A 362 -28.25 3.66 7.84
N GLY A 363 -27.18 4.31 7.36
CA GLY A 363 -27.17 5.74 7.03
C GLY A 363 -28.21 6.12 5.96
N SER A 364 -28.32 5.31 4.90
CA SER A 364 -29.31 5.52 3.82
C SER A 364 -30.77 5.38 4.27
N ALA A 365 -31.02 4.68 5.38
CA ALA A 365 -32.34 4.49 5.98
C ALA A 365 -32.70 5.53 7.07
N GLY A 366 -31.94 6.63 7.16
CA GLY A 366 -32.10 7.63 8.23
C GLY A 366 -31.42 7.22 9.54
N GLY A 367 -30.46 6.30 9.47
CA GLY A 367 -29.60 5.91 10.56
C GLY A 367 -28.45 6.88 10.81
N PRO A 368 -27.50 6.51 11.69
CA PRO A 368 -26.42 7.38 12.12
C PRO A 368 -25.52 7.83 10.96
N ASP A 369 -25.29 9.14 10.83
CA ASP A 369 -24.34 9.74 9.88
C ASP A 369 -22.90 9.45 10.35
N ILE A 370 -22.31 8.38 9.79
CA ILE A 370 -20.98 7.86 10.08
C ILE A 370 -20.27 7.61 8.76
N ASP A 371 -19.17 8.32 8.52
CA ASP A 371 -18.29 8.11 7.39
C ASP A 371 -17.44 6.84 7.61
N VAL A 372 -17.21 6.05 6.56
CA VAL A 372 -16.34 4.87 6.64
C VAL A 372 -15.08 5.08 5.81
N PHE A 373 -13.92 4.86 6.42
CA PHE A 373 -12.63 4.87 5.76
C PHE A 373 -12.05 3.45 5.65
N PRO A 374 -11.98 2.85 4.45
CA PRO A 374 -11.45 1.50 4.27
C PRO A 374 -9.91 1.51 4.20
N THR A 375 -9.25 1.42 5.35
CA THR A 375 -7.81 1.63 5.52
C THR A 375 -6.96 0.80 4.56
N LEU A 376 -7.18 -0.52 4.47
CA LEU A 376 -6.34 -1.39 3.61
C LEU A 376 -6.61 -1.17 2.11
N GLU A 377 -7.84 -0.86 1.72
CA GLU A 377 -8.17 -0.59 0.31
C GLU A 377 -7.53 0.72 -0.15
N ARG A 378 -7.43 1.73 0.72
CA ARG A 378 -6.79 3.01 0.42
C ARG A 378 -5.26 2.94 0.44
N THR A 379 -4.68 2.14 1.33
CA THR A 379 -3.22 2.08 1.54
C THR A 379 -2.50 1.07 0.63
N CYS A 380 -3.10 -0.09 0.36
CA CYS A 380 -2.45 -1.20 -0.36
C CYS A 380 -2.51 -1.03 -1.89
N THR A 381 -1.98 0.07 -2.40
CA THR A 381 -2.09 0.45 -3.82
C THR A 381 -0.96 -0.12 -4.68
N VAL A 382 -1.19 -0.20 -5.99
CA VAL A 382 -0.14 -0.62 -6.95
C VAL A 382 0.96 0.44 -7.00
N GLU A 383 0.61 1.71 -6.83
CA GLU A 383 1.50 2.85 -6.69
C GLU A 383 2.51 2.65 -5.57
N LEU A 384 2.05 2.23 -4.37
CA LEU A 384 2.94 1.93 -3.25
C LEU A 384 3.91 0.79 -3.60
N THR A 385 3.49 -0.23 -4.35
CA THR A 385 4.41 -1.30 -4.80
C THR A 385 5.43 -0.83 -5.85
N ARG A 386 5.19 0.30 -6.53
CA ARG A 386 6.06 0.87 -7.57
C ARG A 386 7.00 1.95 -6.99
N GLY A 387 6.44 2.84 -6.18
CA GLY A 387 7.13 3.97 -5.57
C GLY A 387 7.81 3.67 -4.25
N GLY A 388 7.25 2.73 -3.48
CA GLY A 388 7.68 2.43 -2.13
C GLY A 388 7.43 3.60 -1.17
N SER A 389 8.25 3.76 -0.13
CA SER A 389 8.09 4.80 0.90
C SER A 389 8.25 6.22 0.37
N TYR A 390 9.01 6.38 -0.70
CA TYR A 390 9.24 7.66 -1.37
C TYR A 390 8.04 8.15 -2.19
N GLU A 391 6.98 7.35 -2.33
CA GLU A 391 5.79 7.76 -3.08
C GLU A 391 5.17 9.03 -2.48
N ALA A 392 5.16 9.18 -1.16
CA ALA A 392 4.67 10.39 -0.49
C ALA A 392 5.46 11.65 -0.90
N ILE A 393 6.79 11.56 -0.90
CA ILE A 393 7.69 12.64 -1.30
C ILE A 393 7.51 12.92 -2.80
N ALA A 394 7.39 11.89 -3.65
CA ALA A 394 7.15 12.03 -5.08
C ALA A 394 5.82 12.76 -5.38
N HIS A 395 4.76 12.48 -4.62
CA HIS A 395 3.50 13.20 -4.71
C HIS A 395 3.62 14.66 -4.25
N ALA A 396 4.41 14.94 -3.20
CA ALA A 396 4.65 16.31 -2.74
C ALA A 396 5.40 17.13 -3.80
N ILE A 397 6.44 16.55 -4.40
CA ILE A 397 7.16 17.10 -5.55
C ILE A 397 6.20 17.41 -6.71
N HIS A 398 5.30 16.48 -7.06
CA HIS A 398 4.33 16.71 -8.14
C HIS A 398 3.30 17.79 -7.81
N ARG A 399 2.77 17.81 -6.59
CA ARG A 399 1.82 18.84 -6.15
C ARG A 399 2.40 20.24 -6.28
N ARG A 400 3.68 20.41 -5.94
CA ARG A 400 4.42 21.65 -6.15
C ARG A 400 4.52 22.03 -7.62
N TRP A 401 4.96 21.10 -8.47
CA TRP A 401 5.04 21.34 -9.91
C TRP A 401 3.67 21.75 -10.49
N CYS A 402 2.58 21.12 -10.03
CA CYS A 402 1.22 21.51 -10.39
C CYS A 402 0.90 22.95 -9.95
N ALA A 403 1.22 23.33 -8.71
CA ALA A 403 0.98 24.67 -8.19
C ALA A 403 1.74 25.74 -9.01
N GLU A 404 2.99 25.48 -9.38
CA GLU A 404 3.79 26.36 -10.24
C GLU A 404 3.24 26.49 -11.65
N GLN A 405 2.80 25.38 -12.24
CA GLN A 405 2.17 25.36 -13.56
C GLN A 405 0.87 26.16 -13.57
N LEU A 406 0.03 25.98 -12.54
CA LEU A 406 -1.22 26.73 -12.36
C LEU A 406 -0.96 28.22 -12.16
N ALA A 407 0.04 28.59 -11.34
CA ALA A 407 0.46 29.97 -11.15
C ALA A 407 0.96 30.61 -12.47
N SER A 408 1.56 29.79 -13.34
CA SER A 408 2.00 30.18 -14.69
C SER A 408 0.90 30.12 -15.76
N GLY A 409 -0.36 29.85 -15.38
CA GLY A 409 -1.50 29.76 -16.28
C GLY A 409 -1.50 28.54 -17.21
N LYS A 410 -0.68 27.52 -16.92
CA LYS A 410 -0.59 26.27 -17.69
C LYS A 410 -1.41 25.18 -17.02
N PRO A 411 -2.09 24.31 -17.79
CA PRO A 411 -2.77 23.15 -17.20
C PRO A 411 -1.73 22.18 -16.61
N ALA A 412 -2.07 21.60 -15.47
CA ALA A 412 -1.27 20.58 -14.80
C ALA A 412 -2.16 19.34 -14.55
N PRO A 413 -1.86 18.19 -15.17
CA PRO A 413 -2.64 16.98 -14.95
C PRO A 413 -2.45 16.48 -13.50
N PRO A 414 -3.51 15.92 -12.88
CA PRO A 414 -3.39 15.26 -11.59
C PRO A 414 -2.49 14.02 -11.69
N TRP A 415 -1.95 13.58 -10.54
CA TRP A 415 -1.02 12.44 -10.49
C TRP A 415 -1.55 11.18 -11.17
N SER A 416 -2.85 10.90 -11.03
CA SER A 416 -3.53 9.74 -11.65
C SER A 416 -3.48 9.74 -13.18
N GLU A 417 -3.44 10.91 -13.80
CA GLU A 417 -3.44 11.09 -15.26
C GLU A 417 -2.01 11.15 -15.85
N LEU A 418 -0.98 11.14 -15.01
CA LEU A 418 0.40 11.08 -15.48
C LEU A 418 0.74 9.71 -16.07
N ASP A 419 1.55 9.73 -17.12
CA ASP A 419 2.20 8.54 -17.63
C ASP A 419 3.29 8.06 -16.66
N GLU A 420 3.59 6.76 -16.69
CA GLU A 420 4.52 6.15 -15.72
C GLU A 420 5.92 6.75 -15.82
N SER A 421 6.37 7.22 -16.99
CA SER A 421 7.70 7.84 -17.13
C SER A 421 7.83 9.10 -16.27
N ARG A 422 6.76 9.90 -16.17
CA ARG A 422 6.75 11.11 -15.33
C ARG A 422 6.66 10.78 -13.85
N LYS A 423 5.83 9.81 -13.47
CA LYS A 423 5.76 9.34 -12.07
C LYS A 423 7.11 8.78 -11.61
N ASP A 424 7.77 8.00 -12.47
CA ASP A 424 9.08 7.42 -12.20
C ASP A 424 10.17 8.50 -12.08
N SER A 425 10.06 9.59 -12.83
CA SER A 425 10.93 10.77 -12.69
C SER A 425 10.83 11.39 -11.28
N SER A 426 9.62 11.63 -10.77
CA SER A 426 9.41 12.16 -9.40
C SER A 426 9.88 11.19 -8.32
N ARG A 427 9.64 9.88 -8.50
CA ARG A 427 10.13 8.83 -7.59
C ARG A 427 11.66 8.76 -7.57
N SER A 428 12.29 8.87 -8.75
CA SER A 428 13.75 8.92 -8.91
C SER A 428 14.35 10.13 -8.20
N GLN A 429 13.75 11.30 -8.38
CA GLN A 429 14.15 12.53 -7.70
C GLN A 429 14.07 12.40 -6.17
N ALA A 430 12.97 11.85 -5.64
CA ALA A 430 12.79 11.62 -4.21
C ALA A 430 13.87 10.69 -3.61
N ARG A 431 14.19 9.57 -4.30
CA ARG A 431 15.22 8.62 -3.85
C ARG A 431 16.63 9.22 -3.84
N HIS A 432 16.94 10.15 -4.75
CA HIS A 432 18.26 10.79 -4.84
C HIS A 432 18.51 11.88 -3.79
N ILE A 433 17.51 12.29 -3.01
CA ILE A 433 17.66 13.35 -2.00
C ILE A 433 18.76 12.99 -0.99
N GLY A 434 18.75 11.78 -0.42
CA GLY A 434 19.75 11.37 0.58
C GLY A 434 21.19 11.38 0.04
N VAL A 435 21.39 10.94 -1.20
CA VAL A 435 22.71 10.95 -1.87
C VAL A 435 23.26 12.37 -2.01
N LYS A 436 22.40 13.29 -2.43
CA LYS A 436 22.71 14.71 -2.60
C LYS A 436 23.07 15.36 -1.26
N LEU A 437 22.29 15.14 -0.21
CA LEU A 437 22.58 15.72 1.11
C LEU A 437 23.98 15.32 1.63
N ARG A 438 24.40 14.07 1.41
CA ARG A 438 25.73 13.62 1.84
C ARG A 438 26.88 14.27 1.08
N SER A 439 26.70 14.69 -0.17
CA SER A 439 27.76 15.37 -0.92
C SER A 439 28.13 16.73 -0.30
N ILE A 440 27.23 17.32 0.50
CA ILE A 440 27.44 18.57 1.24
C ILE A 440 27.61 18.34 2.76
N GLY A 441 27.86 17.11 3.20
CA GLY A 441 28.06 16.80 4.63
C GLY A 441 26.78 16.87 5.48
N CYS A 442 25.61 16.74 4.85
CA CYS A 442 24.33 16.56 5.52
C CYS A 442 23.85 15.10 5.44
N ASP A 443 22.94 14.69 6.30
CA ASP A 443 22.28 13.38 6.24
C ASP A 443 20.80 13.45 6.56
N LEU A 444 20.11 12.34 6.37
CA LEU A 444 18.73 12.14 6.78
C LEU A 444 18.65 11.63 8.22
N ALA A 445 17.68 12.15 8.98
CA ALA A 445 17.31 11.62 10.28
C ALA A 445 15.79 11.54 10.42
N PRO A 446 15.24 10.74 11.35
CA PRO A 446 13.82 10.79 11.66
C PRO A 446 13.46 12.19 12.16
N LEU A 447 12.31 12.72 11.76
CA LEU A 447 11.83 14.03 12.18
C LEU A 447 11.59 14.05 13.68
N ARG A 448 12.41 14.80 14.42
CA ARG A 448 12.30 14.99 15.87
C ARG A 448 12.10 16.44 16.26
N ASP A 449 12.66 17.34 15.46
CA ASP A 449 12.50 18.77 15.58
C ASP A 449 11.48 19.22 14.53
N TRP A 450 10.36 19.79 14.97
CA TRP A 450 9.33 20.23 14.04
C TRP A 450 9.72 21.53 13.32
N ASP A 451 10.69 22.27 13.85
CA ASP A 451 11.31 23.41 13.20
C ASP A 451 12.29 22.95 12.09
N ALA A 452 12.54 21.65 11.93
CA ALA A 452 13.50 21.14 10.95
C ALA A 452 13.11 21.40 9.47
N SER A 453 11.84 21.71 9.20
CA SER A 453 11.42 22.22 7.89
C SER A 453 12.04 23.58 7.56
N GLU A 454 12.51 24.33 8.57
CA GLU A 454 13.20 25.61 8.43
C GLU A 454 14.71 25.47 8.19
N PHE A 455 15.23 24.25 7.98
CA PHE A 455 16.63 24.03 7.69
C PHE A 455 17.06 24.84 6.45
N LEU A 456 18.04 25.72 6.60
CA LEU A 456 18.56 26.54 5.51
C LEU A 456 19.89 25.98 4.98
N PHE A 457 19.92 25.70 3.69
CA PHE A 457 21.17 25.53 2.94
C PHE A 457 21.83 26.88 2.69
N SER A 458 23.15 26.92 2.78
CA SER A 458 23.94 28.06 2.30
C SER A 458 23.83 28.18 0.77
N THR A 459 24.13 29.37 0.23
CA THR A 459 24.09 29.60 -1.22
C THR A 459 24.97 28.61 -1.99
N ASP A 460 26.17 28.31 -1.49
CA ASP A 460 27.11 27.37 -2.12
C ASP A 460 26.57 25.92 -2.10
N GLU A 461 25.90 25.53 -1.01
CA GLU A 461 25.24 24.23 -0.92
C GLU A 461 24.07 24.14 -1.90
N VAL A 462 23.27 25.20 -2.02
CA VAL A 462 22.17 25.25 -3.00
C VAL A 462 22.68 25.07 -4.42
N GLU A 463 23.74 25.78 -4.81
CA GLU A 463 24.34 25.61 -6.14
C GLU A 463 24.87 24.19 -6.35
N THR A 464 25.61 23.64 -5.38
CA THR A 464 26.18 22.29 -5.47
C THR A 464 25.09 21.23 -5.66
N LEU A 465 24.00 21.34 -4.88
CA LEU A 465 22.87 20.41 -4.96
C LEU A 465 22.05 20.61 -6.24
N ALA A 466 21.93 21.84 -6.74
CA ALA A 466 21.20 22.14 -7.98
C ALA A 466 21.94 21.55 -9.20
N VAL A 467 23.27 21.69 -9.26
CA VAL A 467 24.10 21.03 -10.29
C VAL A 467 23.90 19.51 -10.24
N ALA A 468 23.96 18.90 -9.05
CA ALA A 468 23.78 17.46 -8.89
C ALA A 468 22.38 16.99 -9.30
N GLU A 469 21.36 17.81 -9.08
CA GLU A 469 19.99 17.52 -9.51
C GLU A 469 19.82 17.58 -11.02
N HIS A 470 20.42 18.57 -11.67
CA HIS A 470 20.41 18.68 -13.12
C HIS A 470 21.20 17.54 -13.78
N ASP A 471 22.36 17.18 -13.24
CA ASP A 471 23.15 16.04 -13.74
C ASP A 471 22.36 14.72 -13.65
N ARG A 472 21.62 14.52 -12.54
CA ARG A 472 20.71 13.37 -12.38
C ARG A 472 19.61 13.38 -13.44
N TRP A 473 18.96 14.53 -13.65
CA TRP A 473 17.91 14.67 -14.67
C TRP A 473 18.43 14.42 -16.08
N MET A 474 19.62 14.92 -16.42
CA MET A 474 20.27 14.66 -17.71
C MET A 474 20.54 13.17 -17.90
N ALA A 475 21.11 12.50 -16.89
CA ALA A 475 21.39 11.07 -16.95
C ALA A 475 20.12 10.25 -17.17
N GLU A 476 19.03 10.59 -16.46
CA GLU A 476 17.72 9.96 -16.63
C GLU A 476 17.17 10.15 -18.05
N ARG A 477 17.19 11.39 -18.56
CA ARG A 477 16.69 11.71 -19.90
C ARG A 477 17.47 10.99 -20.99
N LEU A 478 18.80 10.97 -20.90
CA LEU A 478 19.64 10.24 -21.85
C LEU A 478 19.36 8.73 -21.82
N ALA A 479 19.16 8.16 -20.63
CA ALA A 479 18.80 6.74 -20.49
C ALA A 479 17.42 6.41 -21.08
N ASP A 480 16.47 7.34 -21.00
CA ASP A 480 15.14 7.24 -21.64
C ASP A 480 15.17 7.58 -23.16
N GLY A 481 16.36 7.83 -23.73
CA GLY A 481 16.56 8.06 -25.16
C GLY A 481 16.30 9.49 -25.62
N TRP A 482 16.31 10.46 -24.71
CA TRP A 482 16.21 11.88 -25.07
C TRP A 482 17.49 12.38 -25.74
N SER A 483 17.35 13.38 -26.59
CA SER A 483 18.47 14.02 -27.28
C SER A 483 18.37 15.54 -27.27
N SER A 484 19.50 16.22 -27.50
CA SER A 484 19.54 17.68 -27.54
C SER A 484 18.84 18.23 -28.78
N GLY A 485 18.09 19.33 -28.62
CA GLY A 485 17.40 19.99 -29.72
C GLY A 485 16.34 20.98 -29.26
N GLU A 486 15.56 21.53 -30.20
CA GLU A 486 14.37 22.31 -29.84
C GLU A 486 13.39 21.44 -29.04
N LYS A 487 12.64 22.05 -28.12
CA LYS A 487 11.75 21.34 -27.20
C LYS A 487 10.64 20.63 -27.99
N ASP A 488 10.71 19.31 -28.04
CA ASP A 488 9.77 18.44 -28.73
C ASP A 488 9.57 17.17 -27.90
N ILE A 489 8.43 17.10 -27.22
CA ILE A 489 8.12 16.00 -26.30
C ILE A 489 7.85 14.71 -27.07
N GLU A 490 7.24 14.78 -28.26
CA GLU A 490 6.90 13.60 -29.06
C GLU A 490 8.16 12.89 -29.57
N ASN A 491 9.17 13.67 -29.97
CA ASN A 491 10.44 13.15 -30.46
C ASN A 491 11.54 13.06 -29.39
N LYS A 492 11.19 13.22 -28.11
CA LYS A 492 12.12 13.22 -26.97
C LYS A 492 13.33 14.15 -27.17
N ARG A 493 13.08 15.39 -27.60
CA ARG A 493 14.12 16.42 -27.75
C ARG A 493 13.91 17.55 -26.75
N THR A 494 15.01 18.04 -26.19
CA THR A 494 14.98 19.14 -25.23
C THR A 494 16.25 20.00 -25.34
N PRO A 495 16.15 21.34 -25.22
CA PRO A 495 17.32 22.21 -25.33
C PRO A 495 18.17 22.20 -24.06
N TYR A 496 17.64 21.62 -22.97
CA TYR A 496 18.24 21.67 -21.64
C TYR A 496 19.23 20.52 -21.36
N LEU A 497 19.52 19.65 -22.35
CA LEU A 497 20.59 18.64 -22.24
C LEU A 497 21.96 19.29 -22.48
N VAL A 498 22.33 20.20 -21.59
CA VAL A 498 23.59 20.96 -21.57
C VAL A 498 24.11 21.04 -20.13
N PRO A 499 25.42 21.27 -19.89
CA PRO A 499 25.94 21.49 -18.54
C PRO A 499 25.16 22.57 -17.78
N PHE A 500 25.04 22.45 -16.45
CA PHE A 500 24.26 23.37 -15.62
C PHE A 500 24.67 24.84 -15.80
N SER A 501 25.96 25.11 -15.98
CA SER A 501 26.52 26.45 -16.23
C SER A 501 26.04 27.10 -17.52
N ASP A 502 25.54 26.31 -18.47
CA ASP A 502 25.10 26.76 -19.80
C ASP A 502 23.57 26.89 -19.86
N LEU A 503 22.86 26.60 -18.77
CA LEU A 503 21.42 26.78 -18.69
C LEU A 503 21.05 28.26 -18.61
N PRO A 504 19.90 28.65 -19.20
CA PRO A 504 19.27 29.92 -18.86
C PRO A 504 18.99 30.02 -17.35
N ASP A 505 19.22 31.19 -16.75
CA ASP A 505 19.06 31.40 -15.30
C ASP A 505 17.65 31.07 -14.80
N ASP A 506 16.61 31.36 -15.59
CA ASP A 506 15.22 31.04 -15.27
C ASP A 506 14.96 29.53 -15.25
N VAL A 507 15.73 28.75 -16.02
CA VAL A 507 15.65 27.30 -16.04
C VAL A 507 16.46 26.69 -14.89
N ALA A 508 17.67 27.19 -14.64
CA ALA A 508 18.49 26.76 -13.51
C ALA A 508 17.83 27.05 -12.15
N GLU A 509 16.99 28.09 -12.08
CA GLU A 509 16.26 28.43 -10.86
C GLU A 509 15.29 27.31 -10.43
N TYR A 510 14.74 26.50 -11.34
CA TYR A 510 13.89 25.37 -10.96
C TYR A 510 14.62 24.37 -10.05
N ASP A 511 15.87 24.02 -10.37
CA ASP A 511 16.66 23.10 -9.55
C ASP A 511 17.01 23.71 -8.20
N ARG A 512 17.36 25.01 -8.16
CA ARG A 512 17.64 25.72 -6.91
C ARG A 512 16.43 25.80 -6.00
N VAL A 513 15.27 26.12 -6.58
CA VAL A 513 13.98 26.22 -5.88
C VAL A 513 13.59 24.84 -5.33
N PHE A 514 13.74 23.77 -6.11
CA PHE A 514 13.58 22.41 -5.60
C PHE A 514 14.51 22.10 -4.42
N VAL A 515 15.81 22.42 -4.52
CA VAL A 515 16.79 22.17 -3.46
C VAL A 515 16.43 22.86 -2.16
N ARG A 516 16.04 24.14 -2.21
CA ARG A 516 15.65 24.91 -1.01
C ARG A 516 14.46 24.30 -0.27
N GLU A 517 13.64 23.51 -0.95
CA GLU A 517 12.44 22.89 -0.37
C GLU A 517 12.60 21.44 0.06
N ILE A 518 13.76 20.83 -0.19
CA ILE A 518 14.08 19.49 0.31
C ILE A 518 13.70 19.32 1.80
N PRO A 519 13.98 20.27 2.73
CA PRO A 519 13.62 20.12 4.14
C PRO A 519 12.11 20.00 4.37
N ALA A 520 11.30 20.83 3.71
CA ALA A 520 9.84 20.77 3.79
C ALA A 520 9.29 19.48 3.18
N LEU A 521 9.83 19.05 2.03
CA LEU A 521 9.45 17.78 1.39
C LEU A 521 9.75 16.58 2.30
N LEU A 522 10.92 16.55 2.93
CA LEU A 522 11.30 15.49 3.87
C LEU A 522 10.44 15.51 5.13
N ALA A 523 10.16 16.70 5.68
CA ALA A 523 9.32 16.86 6.87
C ALA A 523 7.91 16.29 6.63
N SER A 524 7.35 16.50 5.42
CA SER A 524 6.05 15.93 5.02
C SER A 524 6.03 14.38 4.99
N ALA A 525 7.20 13.75 4.99
CA ALA A 525 7.39 12.30 5.03
C ALA A 525 8.08 11.82 6.32
N GLY A 526 8.07 12.63 7.39
CA GLY A 526 8.60 12.25 8.70
C GLY A 526 10.13 12.17 8.78
N LEU A 527 10.83 12.82 7.85
CA LEU A 527 12.29 12.89 7.79
C LEU A 527 12.77 14.35 7.96
N GLN A 528 14.02 14.53 8.41
CA GLN A 528 14.67 15.83 8.50
C GLN A 528 16.10 15.79 7.99
N VAL A 529 16.63 16.95 7.63
CA VAL A 529 18.04 17.15 7.28
C VAL A 529 18.84 17.45 8.55
N ILE A 530 19.96 16.76 8.74
CA ILE A 530 20.93 17.05 9.81
C ILE A 530 22.31 17.33 9.23
N ARG A 531 23.08 18.22 9.85
CA ARG A 531 24.50 18.41 9.50
C ARG A 531 25.34 17.37 10.23
N ILE A 532 26.17 16.64 9.50
CA ILE A 532 27.12 15.71 10.11
C ILE A 532 28.31 16.55 10.61
N GLN A 533 28.53 16.61 11.93
CA GLN A 533 29.77 17.15 12.45
C GLN A 533 30.92 16.26 11.96
N GLN A 534 31.81 16.82 11.13
CA GLN A 534 33.04 16.13 10.74
C GLN A 534 33.83 15.84 12.03
N LYS A 535 34.00 14.55 12.33
CA LYS A 535 34.83 14.07 13.43
C LYS A 535 36.29 14.05 13.05
#